data_AF-A0A9N9D444-F1
#
_entry.id   AF-A0A9N9D444-F1
#
_cell.length_a   1.000
_cell.length_b   1.000
_cell.length_c   1.000
_cell.angle_alpha   90.00
_cell.angle_beta   90.00
_cell.angle_gamma   90.00
#
_symmetry.space_group_name_H-M   'P 1'
#
loop_
_entity.id
_entity.type
_entity.pdbx_description
1 polymer ?
#
loop_
_entity_poly.entity_id
_entity_poly.type
_entity_poly.pdbx_seq_one_letter_code
_entity_poly.pdbx_strand_id
1 'polypeptide(L)'
;MNGIDAVALATGQDWRAIEALAHAWACDGVRDDYSQSNNYRPLTTYWIEKDDQLVACGKEGDDCLMFCGELELPITVGTAGGVINTNPVYSYNMGIMGNPNARDLSMIMVCIGLAQNFAALRALATEGIQCGHMKLHANNIAFTALRCYEDETNRSYPSHIVTNTAQRMIEKGSITLATAKEIIEESLSGSINTKVQCTYM
;
A
#
# COMPACT_ATOMS: atom_id res chain seq x y z
N MET A 1 7.02 5.39 -9.62
CA MET A 1 7.04 6.65 -10.38
C MET A 1 6.63 7.87 -9.56
N ASN A 2 5.63 7.85 -8.66
CA ASN A 2 5.17 9.09 -7.97
C ASN A 2 6.31 9.98 -7.40
N GLY A 3 7.38 9.38 -6.87
CA GLY A 3 8.48 10.09 -6.23
C GLY A 3 9.53 10.53 -7.23
N ILE A 4 9.79 9.71 -8.26
CA ILE A 4 10.62 10.08 -9.40
C ILE A 4 10.00 11.29 -10.11
N ASP A 5 8.70 11.24 -10.37
CA ASP A 5 7.95 12.30 -11.03
C ASP A 5 7.84 13.56 -10.18
N ALA A 6 7.70 13.42 -8.86
CA ALA A 6 7.73 14.55 -7.94
C ALA A 6 9.07 15.30 -8.02
N VAL A 7 10.19 14.57 -8.09
CA VAL A 7 11.52 15.16 -8.27
C VAL A 7 11.65 15.76 -9.66
N ALA A 8 11.15 15.08 -10.70
CA ALA A 8 11.16 15.57 -12.07
C ALA A 8 10.44 16.92 -12.18
N LEU A 9 9.28 17.05 -11.55
CA LEU A 9 8.54 18.30 -11.47
C LEU A 9 9.29 19.39 -10.74
N ALA A 10 9.79 19.06 -9.55
CA ALA A 10 10.50 20.01 -8.70
C ALA A 10 11.76 20.57 -9.40
N THR A 11 12.36 19.80 -10.31
CA THR A 11 13.59 20.16 -11.02
C THR A 11 13.36 20.54 -12.49
N GLY A 12 12.10 20.68 -12.92
CA GLY A 12 11.74 21.14 -14.26
C GLY A 12 12.07 20.17 -15.40
N GLN A 13 12.16 18.86 -15.09
CA GLN A 13 12.43 17.79 -16.04
C GLN A 13 11.15 17.34 -16.76
N ASP A 14 11.31 16.70 -17.91
CA ASP A 14 10.18 16.09 -18.61
C ASP A 14 9.83 14.73 -18.00
N TRP A 15 8.86 14.72 -17.06
CA TRP A 15 8.38 13.47 -16.46
C TRP A 15 7.83 12.51 -17.53
N ARG A 16 7.30 13.00 -18.66
CA ARG A 16 6.65 12.13 -19.66
C ARG A 16 7.68 11.26 -20.36
N ALA A 17 8.83 11.84 -20.67
CA ALA A 17 9.96 11.11 -21.23
C ALA A 17 10.47 10.05 -20.24
N ILE A 18 10.59 10.41 -18.95
CA ILE A 18 11.04 9.50 -17.89
C ILE A 18 10.05 8.33 -17.71
N GLU A 19 8.75 8.62 -17.63
CA GLU A 19 7.68 7.61 -17.52
C GLU A 19 7.65 6.66 -18.71
N ALA A 20 7.69 7.19 -19.94
CA ALA A 20 7.69 6.38 -21.14
C ALA A 20 8.90 5.43 -21.20
N LEU A 21 10.09 5.91 -20.84
CA LEU A 21 11.30 5.10 -20.79
C LEU A 21 11.23 4.06 -19.68
N ALA A 22 10.79 4.42 -18.48
CA ALA A 22 10.65 3.49 -17.36
C ALA A 22 9.66 2.36 -17.67
N HIS A 23 8.50 2.68 -18.23
CA HIS A 23 7.50 1.67 -18.59
C HIS A 23 7.90 0.83 -19.80
N ALA A 24 8.63 1.38 -20.77
CA ALA A 24 9.21 0.60 -21.85
C ALA A 24 10.29 -0.36 -21.34
N TRP A 25 11.15 0.11 -20.42
CA TRP A 25 12.19 -0.68 -19.76
C TRP A 25 11.65 -1.84 -18.91
N ALA A 26 10.45 -1.68 -18.36
CA ALA A 26 9.78 -2.72 -17.59
C ALA A 26 9.35 -3.94 -18.43
N CYS A 27 9.39 -3.86 -19.76
CA CYS A 27 9.09 -4.97 -20.65
C CYS A 27 10.35 -5.78 -20.96
N ASP A 28 10.28 -7.12 -20.82
CA ASP A 28 11.42 -8.06 -20.91
C ASP A 28 12.36 -7.85 -22.11
N GLY A 29 11.80 -7.49 -23.28
CA GLY A 29 12.57 -7.31 -24.51
C GLY A 29 13.52 -6.10 -24.51
N VAL A 30 13.54 -5.29 -23.45
CA VAL A 30 14.39 -4.09 -23.34
C VAL A 30 15.46 -4.25 -22.25
N ARG A 31 15.24 -5.08 -21.21
CA ARG A 31 16.03 -5.06 -19.97
C ARG A 31 17.22 -6.01 -19.89
N ASP A 32 17.25 -7.12 -20.65
CA ASP A 32 18.45 -7.98 -20.87
C ASP A 32 18.12 -9.35 -21.50
N ASP A 33 16.83 -9.71 -21.68
CA ASP A 33 16.44 -11.04 -22.14
C ASP A 33 15.55 -10.98 -23.39
N TYR A 34 16.16 -11.27 -24.55
CA TYR A 34 15.45 -11.46 -25.82
C TYR A 34 14.59 -12.75 -25.85
N SER A 35 14.52 -13.53 -24.76
CA SER A 35 13.70 -14.74 -24.64
C SER A 35 12.21 -14.43 -24.45
N GLN A 36 11.56 -14.11 -25.57
CA GLN A 36 10.19 -14.51 -25.96
C GLN A 36 8.95 -14.26 -25.06
N SER A 37 9.01 -13.50 -23.96
CA SER A 37 7.78 -13.03 -23.31
C SER A 37 7.71 -11.51 -23.23
N ASN A 38 6.82 -10.87 -23.99
CA ASN A 38 6.61 -9.41 -23.94
C ASN A 38 5.75 -9.00 -22.72
N ASN A 39 6.17 -9.40 -21.51
CA ASN A 39 5.43 -9.16 -20.28
C ASN A 39 5.97 -7.93 -19.56
N TYR A 40 5.05 -7.17 -18.99
CA TYR A 40 5.38 -6.06 -18.10
C TYR A 40 5.80 -6.61 -16.73
N ARG A 41 7.02 -6.31 -16.29
CA ARG A 41 7.60 -6.79 -15.03
C ARG A 41 7.81 -5.66 -14.01
N PRO A 42 7.92 -5.99 -12.71
CA PRO A 42 8.34 -5.03 -11.71
C PRO A 42 9.72 -4.42 -12.04
N LEU A 43 9.84 -3.11 -11.83
CA LEU A 43 11.10 -2.40 -12.00
C LEU A 43 12.09 -2.68 -10.86
N THR A 44 11.56 -2.92 -9.66
CA THR A 44 12.32 -3.22 -8.45
C THR A 44 12.41 -4.73 -8.19
N THR A 45 13.56 -5.18 -7.71
CA THR A 45 13.75 -6.54 -7.18
C THR A 45 14.03 -6.47 -5.69
N TYR A 46 13.46 -7.39 -4.91
CA TYR A 46 13.71 -7.51 -3.47
C TYR A 46 14.08 -8.93 -3.09
N TRP A 47 15.00 -9.07 -2.14
CA TRP A 47 15.44 -10.35 -1.60
C TRP A 47 15.88 -10.21 -0.14
N ILE A 48 16.10 -11.35 0.52
CA ILE A 48 16.64 -11.42 1.87
C ILE A 48 17.99 -12.11 1.78
N GLU A 49 19.01 -11.49 2.36
CA GLU A 49 20.36 -12.05 2.43
C GLU A 49 20.92 -11.95 3.84
N LYS A 50 21.97 -12.71 4.13
CA LYS A 50 22.69 -12.62 5.40
C LYS A 50 23.75 -11.54 5.29
N ASP A 51 23.84 -10.68 6.32
CA ASP A 51 24.89 -9.69 6.41
C ASP A 51 26.09 -10.24 7.19
N ASP A 52 27.18 -10.48 6.47
CA ASP A 52 28.44 -10.97 7.03
C ASP A 52 28.99 -10.06 8.14
N GLN A 53 28.72 -8.75 8.12
CA GLN A 53 29.13 -7.83 9.17
C GLN A 53 28.29 -8.00 10.45
N LEU A 54 27.00 -8.27 10.32
CA LEU A 54 26.13 -8.57 11.46
C LEU A 54 26.49 -9.93 12.08
N VAL A 55 26.82 -10.92 11.25
CA VAL A 55 27.33 -12.22 11.71
C VAL A 55 28.66 -12.04 12.45
N ALA A 56 29.57 -11.22 11.93
CA ALA A 56 30.84 -10.90 12.60
C ALA A 56 30.67 -10.16 13.94
N CYS A 57 29.55 -9.44 14.12
CA CYS A 57 29.18 -8.79 15.39
C CYS A 57 28.51 -9.75 16.40
N GLY A 58 28.44 -11.06 16.10
CA GLY A 58 27.89 -12.08 17.00
C GLY A 58 26.36 -12.19 16.98
N LYS A 59 25.68 -11.65 15.97
CA LYS A 59 24.25 -11.87 15.78
C LYS A 59 24.01 -13.22 15.10
N GLU A 60 23.10 -14.00 15.66
CA GLU A 60 22.72 -15.33 15.16
C GLU A 60 21.21 -15.38 14.86
N GLY A 61 20.80 -16.34 14.03
CA GLY A 61 19.39 -16.52 13.66
C GLY A 61 18.87 -15.40 12.75
N ASP A 62 17.62 -14.99 12.93
CA ASP A 62 16.97 -14.00 12.07
C ASP A 62 17.59 -12.60 12.17
N ASP A 63 18.35 -12.32 13.23
CA ASP A 63 19.01 -11.03 13.48
C ASP A 63 20.20 -10.76 12.54
N CYS A 64 20.63 -11.74 11.74
CA CYS A 64 21.65 -11.58 10.71
C CYS A 64 21.06 -11.34 9.29
N LEU A 65 19.73 -11.32 9.15
CA LEU A 65 19.07 -11.15 7.86
C LEU A 65 18.87 -9.66 7.54
N MET A 66 19.19 -9.29 6.31
CA MET A 66 18.93 -7.96 5.75
C MET A 66 17.91 -8.07 4.60
N PHE A 67 17.00 -7.11 4.56
CA PHE A 67 16.07 -6.94 3.45
C PHE A 67 16.67 -6.00 2.42
N CYS A 68 17.03 -6.54 1.25
CA CYS A 68 17.71 -5.82 0.18
C CYS A 68 16.75 -5.53 -0.97
N GLY A 69 16.96 -4.39 -1.62
CA GLY A 69 16.15 -3.94 -2.74
C GLY A 69 17.01 -3.23 -3.78
N GLU A 70 16.71 -3.47 -5.05
CA GLU A 70 17.41 -2.89 -6.19
C GLU A 70 16.42 -2.27 -7.17
N LEU A 71 16.81 -1.15 -7.77
CA LEU A 71 16.08 -0.47 -8.84
C LEU A 71 17.06 0.02 -9.89
N GLU A 72 16.83 -0.41 -11.12
CA GLU A 72 17.57 0.06 -12.30
C GLU A 72 16.60 0.58 -13.34
N LEU A 73 16.84 1.80 -13.81
CA LEU A 73 15.98 2.51 -14.74
C LEU A 73 16.79 3.40 -15.69
N PRO A 74 16.42 3.46 -16.99
CA PRO A 74 16.92 4.51 -17.88
C PRO A 74 16.30 5.85 -17.48
N ILE A 75 17.13 6.78 -17.00
CA ILE A 75 16.70 8.14 -16.65
C ILE A 75 17.46 9.15 -17.51
N THR A 76 16.70 9.93 -18.28
CA THR A 76 17.23 11.03 -19.09
C THR A 76 16.83 12.35 -18.45
N VAL A 77 17.80 13.07 -17.90
CA VAL A 77 17.61 14.38 -17.25
C VAL A 77 18.65 15.39 -17.72
N GLY A 78 18.28 16.66 -17.69
CA GLY A 78 19.17 17.78 -18.00
C GLY A 78 19.39 18.67 -16.78
N THR A 79 20.62 19.10 -16.53
CA THR A 79 20.96 20.04 -15.44
C THR A 79 21.40 21.40 -15.95
N ALA A 80 21.55 21.56 -17.26
CA ALA A 80 21.85 22.81 -17.93
C ALA A 80 20.99 22.96 -19.20
N GLY A 81 20.49 24.18 -19.43
CA GLY A 81 19.65 24.51 -20.58
C GLY A 81 18.16 24.20 -20.40
N GLY A 82 17.34 24.70 -21.33
CA GLY A 82 15.89 24.47 -21.34
C GLY A 82 15.09 25.27 -20.30
N VAL A 83 14.06 24.61 -19.74
CA VAL A 83 13.04 25.19 -18.84
C VAL A 83 13.59 25.54 -17.45
N ILE A 84 14.79 25.07 -17.09
CA ILE A 84 15.43 25.34 -15.80
C ILE A 84 15.66 26.84 -15.59
N ASN A 85 15.97 27.57 -16.66
CA ASN A 85 16.19 29.02 -16.62
C ASN A 85 14.89 29.84 -16.76
N THR A 86 13.75 29.20 -17.09
CA THR A 86 12.49 29.93 -17.28
C THR A 86 11.71 30.08 -15.98
N ASN A 87 11.87 29.15 -15.03
CA ASN A 87 11.25 29.23 -13.71
C ASN A 87 12.33 29.21 -12.60
N PRO A 88 12.46 30.28 -11.80
CA PRO A 88 13.48 30.37 -10.76
C PRO A 88 13.33 29.29 -9.67
N VAL A 89 12.13 28.73 -9.48
CA VAL A 89 11.90 27.64 -8.51
C VAL A 89 12.77 26.43 -8.78
N TYR A 90 13.00 26.09 -10.06
CA TYR A 90 13.86 24.96 -10.42
C TYR A 90 15.31 25.20 -10.00
N SER A 91 15.80 26.42 -10.17
CA SER A 91 17.16 26.80 -9.73
C SER A 91 17.30 26.74 -8.20
N TYR A 92 16.27 27.16 -7.45
CA TYR A 92 16.27 27.04 -5.99
C TYR A 92 16.25 25.58 -5.52
N ASN A 93 15.42 24.74 -6.14
CA ASN A 93 15.35 23.32 -5.81
C ASN A 93 16.66 22.59 -6.14
N MET A 94 17.28 22.89 -7.29
CA MET A 94 18.62 22.40 -7.61
C MET A 94 19.67 22.87 -6.59
N GLY A 95 19.56 24.11 -6.12
CA GLY A 95 20.41 24.66 -5.06
C GLY A 95 20.26 23.94 -3.72
N ILE A 96 19.03 23.60 -3.31
CA ILE A 96 18.75 22.81 -2.09
C ILE A 96 19.40 21.43 -2.18
N MET A 97 19.43 20.83 -3.37
CA MET A 97 20.06 19.54 -3.65
C MET A 97 21.60 19.61 -3.78
N GLY A 98 22.20 20.80 -3.68
CA GLY A 98 23.65 20.99 -3.83
C GLY A 98 24.13 21.09 -5.29
N ASN A 99 23.24 21.46 -6.21
CA ASN A 99 23.50 21.58 -7.66
C ASN A 99 24.13 20.30 -8.25
N PRO A 100 23.43 19.15 -8.17
CA PRO A 100 23.93 17.90 -8.72
C PRO A 100 24.11 17.99 -10.23
N ASN A 101 25.09 17.25 -10.77
CA ASN A 101 25.18 17.06 -12.22
C ASN A 101 24.05 16.10 -12.69
N ALA A 102 23.89 15.92 -14.01
CA ALA A 102 22.79 15.11 -14.55
C ALA A 102 22.83 13.64 -14.07
N ARG A 103 24.04 13.09 -13.92
CA ARG A 103 24.24 11.73 -13.40
C ARG A 103 23.82 11.64 -11.94
N ASP A 104 24.27 12.56 -11.11
CA ASP A 104 23.93 12.59 -9.69
C ASP A 104 22.43 12.80 -9.48
N LEU A 105 21.80 13.68 -10.27
CA LEU A 105 20.35 13.89 -10.25
C LEU A 105 19.59 12.61 -10.61
N SER A 106 20.05 11.88 -11.64
CA SER A 106 19.44 10.61 -12.02
C SER A 106 19.56 9.56 -10.92
N MET A 107 20.71 9.48 -10.23
CA MET A 107 20.90 8.58 -9.09
C MET A 107 19.99 8.94 -7.92
N ILE A 108 19.83 10.24 -7.61
CA ILE A 108 18.91 10.71 -6.58
C ILE A 108 17.47 10.31 -6.91
N MET A 109 17.04 10.49 -8.17
CA MET A 109 15.72 10.07 -8.62
C MET A 109 15.50 8.56 -8.45
N VAL A 110 16.46 7.72 -8.86
CA VAL A 110 16.38 6.27 -8.67
C VAL A 110 16.27 5.92 -7.18
N CYS A 111 17.10 6.52 -6.32
CA CYS A 111 17.06 6.27 -4.87
C CYS A 111 15.70 6.61 -4.27
N ILE A 112 15.11 7.74 -4.68
CA ILE A 112 13.77 8.15 -4.24
C ILE A 112 12.71 7.19 -4.76
N GLY A 113 12.85 6.71 -6.00
CA GLY A 113 11.98 5.68 -6.58
C GLY A 113 11.97 4.39 -5.75
N LEU A 114 13.14 3.90 -5.36
CA LEU A 114 13.29 2.71 -4.53
C LEU A 114 12.74 2.93 -3.12
N ALA A 115 13.08 4.07 -2.49
CA ALA A 115 12.58 4.41 -1.15
C ALA A 115 11.04 4.50 -1.11
N GLN A 116 10.43 5.11 -2.13
CA GLN A 116 8.97 5.14 -2.23
C GLN A 116 8.38 3.73 -2.42
N ASN A 117 8.97 2.91 -3.30
CA ASN A 117 8.49 1.57 -3.52
C ASN A 117 8.54 0.75 -2.22
N PHE A 118 9.64 0.86 -1.46
CA PHE A 118 9.76 0.25 -0.14
C PHE A 118 8.70 0.74 0.84
N ALA A 119 8.46 2.06 0.91
CA ALA A 119 7.42 2.62 1.78
C ALA A 119 6.02 2.09 1.43
N ALA A 120 5.72 1.94 0.14
CA ALA A 120 4.46 1.37 -0.34
C ALA A 120 4.33 -0.11 0.02
N LEU A 121 5.36 -0.93 -0.23
CA LEU A 121 5.37 -2.34 0.14
C LEU A 121 5.22 -2.53 1.65
N ARG A 122 5.95 -1.75 2.45
CA ARG A 122 5.82 -1.76 3.90
C ARG A 122 4.40 -1.40 4.33
N ALA A 123 3.79 -0.37 3.75
CA ALA A 123 2.41 0.00 4.10
C ALA A 123 1.40 -1.09 3.73
N LEU A 124 1.59 -1.80 2.62
CA LEU A 124 0.73 -2.91 2.18
C LEU A 124 0.92 -4.19 3.01
N ALA A 125 2.16 -4.47 3.43
CA ALA A 125 2.51 -5.64 4.22
C ALA A 125 2.28 -5.45 5.72
N THR A 126 2.17 -4.20 6.20
CA THR A 126 1.92 -3.92 7.62
C THR A 126 0.43 -3.82 7.94
N GLU A 127 0.07 -4.20 9.16
CA GLU A 127 -1.32 -4.35 9.61
C GLU A 127 -2.17 -3.07 9.50
N GLY A 128 -1.56 -1.89 9.45
CA GLY A 128 -2.27 -0.62 9.48
C GLY A 128 -3.35 -0.46 8.39
N ILE A 129 -3.07 -0.91 7.16
CA ILE A 129 -4.05 -0.91 6.06
C ILE A 129 -5.02 -2.09 6.18
N GLN A 130 -4.52 -3.26 6.62
CA GLN A 130 -5.32 -4.47 6.78
C GLN A 130 -6.41 -4.33 7.86
N CYS A 131 -6.11 -3.72 9.01
CA CYS A 131 -7.11 -3.49 10.07
C CYS A 131 -8.25 -2.58 9.62
N GLY A 132 -7.94 -1.52 8.86
CA GLY A 132 -8.95 -0.62 8.29
C GLY A 132 -9.85 -1.33 7.28
N HIS A 133 -9.24 -2.13 6.39
CA HIS A 133 -9.97 -2.92 5.41
C HIS A 133 -10.79 -4.04 6.07
N MET A 134 -10.28 -4.69 7.12
CA MET A 134 -10.98 -5.71 7.89
C MET A 134 -12.22 -5.14 8.59
N LYS A 135 -12.14 -3.92 9.13
CA LYS A 135 -13.30 -3.24 9.73
C LYS A 135 -14.39 -2.95 8.69
N LEU A 136 -14.00 -2.47 7.51
CA LEU A 136 -14.95 -2.24 6.40
C LEU A 136 -15.52 -3.57 5.87
N HIS A 137 -14.68 -4.59 5.74
CA HIS A 137 -15.08 -5.92 5.28
C HIS A 137 -16.06 -6.59 6.25
N ALA A 138 -15.79 -6.52 7.56
CA ALA A 138 -16.68 -7.00 8.59
C ALA A 138 -18.03 -6.25 8.56
N ASN A 139 -18.01 -4.92 8.39
CA ASN A 139 -19.23 -4.13 8.21
C ASN A 139 -20.04 -4.55 6.97
N ASN A 140 -19.37 -4.82 5.85
CA ASN A 140 -20.03 -5.27 4.62
C ASN A 140 -20.66 -6.65 4.80
N ILE A 141 -19.98 -7.60 5.45
CA ILE A 141 -20.54 -8.92 5.72
C ILE A 141 -21.71 -8.83 6.72
N ALA A 142 -21.56 -8.05 7.79
CA ALA A 142 -22.63 -7.83 8.76
C ALA A 142 -23.87 -7.19 8.11
N PHE A 143 -23.67 -6.24 7.19
CA PHE A 143 -24.76 -5.63 6.43
C PHE A 143 -25.46 -6.66 5.53
N THR A 144 -24.70 -7.46 4.78
CA THR A 144 -25.25 -8.52 3.92
C THR A 144 -26.02 -9.56 4.74
N ALA A 145 -25.46 -10.01 5.87
CA ALA A 145 -26.12 -10.97 6.75
C ALA A 145 -27.43 -10.40 7.32
N LEU A 146 -27.45 -9.12 7.71
CA LEU A 146 -28.66 -8.45 8.17
C LEU A 146 -29.71 -8.35 7.06
N ARG A 147 -29.31 -8.02 5.83
CA ARG A 147 -30.24 -7.96 4.68
C ARG A 147 -30.88 -9.32 4.41
N CYS A 148 -30.09 -10.39 4.39
CA CYS A 148 -30.64 -11.74 4.26
C CYS A 148 -31.65 -12.08 5.37
N TYR A 149 -31.38 -11.65 6.61
CA TYR A 149 -32.26 -11.90 7.74
C TYR A 149 -33.55 -11.04 7.69
N GLU A 150 -33.47 -9.80 7.21
CA GLU A 150 -34.63 -8.94 6.94
C GLU A 150 -35.53 -9.55 5.86
N ASP A 151 -34.95 -10.10 4.80
CA ASP A 151 -35.69 -10.77 3.72
C ASP A 151 -36.41 -12.04 4.22
N GLU A 152 -35.75 -12.84 5.08
CA GLU A 152 -36.32 -14.05 5.67
C GLU A 152 -37.45 -13.74 6.68
N THR A 153 -37.34 -12.65 7.44
CA THR A 153 -38.30 -12.29 8.51
C THR A 153 -39.33 -11.23 8.11
N ASN A 154 -39.20 -10.65 6.92
CA ASN A 154 -40.00 -9.54 6.39
C ASN A 154 -40.14 -8.37 7.39
N ARG A 155 -39.06 -8.10 8.15
CA ARG A 155 -38.97 -7.05 9.18
C ARG A 155 -37.70 -6.24 8.93
N SER A 156 -37.77 -4.94 9.20
CA SER A 156 -36.59 -4.08 9.17
C SER A 156 -36.00 -3.90 10.56
N TYR A 157 -34.67 -3.91 10.65
CA TYR A 157 -33.92 -3.74 11.88
C TYR A 157 -33.07 -2.45 11.87
N PRO A 158 -32.76 -1.90 13.05
CA PRO A 158 -31.92 -0.71 13.16
C PRO A 158 -30.49 -0.90 12.65
N SER A 159 -29.89 0.18 12.12
CA SER A 159 -28.54 0.18 11.56
C SER A 159 -27.41 -0.13 12.57
N HIS A 160 -27.63 0.10 13.87
CA HIS A 160 -26.62 -0.18 14.89
C HIS A 160 -26.33 -1.68 15.05
N ILE A 161 -27.23 -2.57 14.61
CA ILE A 161 -27.00 -4.02 14.63
C ILE A 161 -25.81 -4.37 13.73
N VAL A 162 -25.68 -3.74 12.55
CA VAL A 162 -24.55 -3.97 11.65
C VAL A 162 -23.22 -3.65 12.35
N THR A 163 -23.17 -2.53 13.07
CA THR A 163 -21.96 -2.09 13.77
C THR A 163 -21.61 -3.03 14.92
N ASN A 164 -22.60 -3.46 15.70
CA ASN A 164 -22.40 -4.42 16.79
C ASN A 164 -21.95 -5.80 16.27
N THR A 165 -22.60 -6.31 15.23
CA THR A 165 -22.26 -7.58 14.60
C THR A 165 -20.83 -7.56 14.04
N ALA A 166 -20.47 -6.50 13.30
CA ALA A 166 -19.11 -6.35 12.78
C ALA A 166 -18.06 -6.32 13.88
N GLN A 167 -18.33 -5.63 14.99
CA GLN A 167 -17.41 -5.60 16.13
C GLN A 167 -17.26 -6.98 16.78
N ARG A 168 -18.37 -7.68 17.03
CA ARG A 168 -18.34 -9.05 17.61
C ARG A 168 -17.68 -10.07 16.69
N MET A 169 -17.80 -9.91 15.38
CA MET A 169 -17.09 -10.75 14.39
C MET A 169 -15.57 -10.55 14.46
N ILE A 170 -15.12 -9.30 14.62
CA ILE A 170 -13.71 -8.96 14.79
C ILE A 170 -13.18 -9.54 16.12
N GLU A 171 -13.92 -9.38 17.21
CA GLU A 171 -13.56 -9.92 18.53
C GLU A 171 -13.47 -11.46 18.54
N LYS A 172 -14.36 -12.16 17.82
CA LYS A 172 -14.30 -13.62 17.65
C LYS A 172 -13.22 -14.09 16.66
N GLY A 173 -12.61 -13.18 15.89
CA GLY A 173 -11.63 -13.50 14.84
C GLY A 173 -12.21 -14.27 13.64
N SER A 174 -13.55 -14.33 13.50
CA SER A 174 -14.23 -15.06 12.41
C SER A 174 -15.15 -14.12 11.64
N ILE A 175 -14.66 -13.69 10.46
CA ILE A 175 -15.38 -12.76 9.57
C ILE A 175 -16.07 -13.58 8.46
N THR A 176 -17.13 -14.31 8.83
CA THR A 176 -17.92 -15.11 7.88
C THR A 176 -19.40 -14.78 7.97
N LEU A 177 -20.15 -15.08 6.90
CA LEU A 177 -21.59 -14.82 6.83
C LEU A 177 -22.38 -15.67 7.83
N ALA A 178 -21.94 -16.91 8.09
CA ALA A 178 -22.54 -17.79 9.10
C ALA A 178 -22.39 -17.22 10.52
N THR A 179 -21.17 -16.80 10.89
CA THR A 179 -20.91 -16.17 12.19
C THR A 179 -21.70 -14.87 12.35
N ALA A 180 -21.84 -14.08 11.27
CA ALA A 180 -22.63 -12.87 11.28
C ALA A 180 -24.12 -13.14 11.56
N LYS A 181 -24.72 -14.17 10.93
CA LYS A 181 -26.12 -14.57 11.17
C LYS A 181 -26.35 -15.01 12.61
N GLU A 182 -25.47 -15.86 13.15
CA GLU A 182 -25.52 -16.32 14.55
C GLU A 182 -25.49 -15.14 15.53
N ILE A 183 -24.61 -14.17 15.32
CA ILE A 183 -24.49 -12.98 16.17
C ILE A 183 -25.76 -12.10 16.09
N ILE A 184 -26.37 -11.98 14.92
CA ILE A 184 -27.61 -11.21 14.73
C ILE A 184 -28.76 -11.89 15.50
N GLU A 185 -28.89 -13.22 15.41
CA GLU A 185 -29.89 -13.99 16.14
C GLU A 185 -29.72 -13.88 17.67
N GLU A 186 -28.49 -13.96 18.17
CA GLU A 186 -28.18 -13.74 19.59
C GLU A 186 -28.55 -12.33 20.05
N SER A 187 -28.23 -11.31 19.26
CA SER A 187 -28.46 -9.91 19.61
C SER A 187 -29.96 -9.57 19.65
N LEU A 188 -30.73 -10.21 18.77
CA LEU A 188 -32.19 -10.06 18.71
C LEU A 188 -32.90 -10.89 19.79
N SER A 189 -32.43 -12.08 20.12
CA SER A 189 -32.99 -12.91 21.20
C SER A 189 -32.68 -12.34 22.60
N GLY A 190 -31.51 -11.76 22.81
CA GLY A 190 -31.16 -11.05 24.05
C GLY A 190 -32.03 -9.81 24.31
N SER A 191 -32.41 -9.09 23.25
CA SER A 191 -33.31 -7.92 23.33
C SER A 191 -34.73 -8.28 23.80
N ILE A 192 -35.15 -9.53 23.63
CA ILE A 192 -36.46 -10.04 24.09
C ILE A 192 -36.46 -10.25 25.61
N ASN A 193 -35.32 -10.63 26.22
CA ASN A 193 -35.25 -10.87 27.67
C ASN A 193 -35.13 -9.58 28.50
N THR A 194 -34.52 -8.51 27.97
CA THR A 194 -34.43 -7.23 28.69
C THR A 194 -35.73 -6.44 28.75
N LYS A 195 -36.73 -6.73 27.89
CA LYS A 195 -38.05 -6.07 27.96
C LYS A 195 -39.02 -6.72 28.95
N VAL A 196 -38.70 -7.87 29.52
CA VAL A 196 -39.61 -8.58 30.46
C VAL A 196 -39.38 -8.16 31.93
N GLN A 197 -38.33 -7.40 32.25
CA GLN A 197 -38.03 -6.98 33.64
C GLN A 197 -38.51 -5.57 34.05
N CYS A 198 -39.13 -4.77 33.16
CA CYS A 198 -39.56 -3.40 33.48
C CYS A 198 -41.08 -3.18 33.46
N THR A 199 -41.89 -4.15 33.91
CA THR A 199 -43.35 -3.96 34.04
C THR A 199 -43.97 -4.48 35.34
N TYR A 200 -43.18 -4.54 36.43
CA TYR A 200 -43.73 -4.65 37.79
C TYR A 200 -42.96 -3.74 38.75
N MET A 201 -43.30 -2.46 38.75
CA MET A 201 -43.32 -1.59 39.92
C MET A 201 -44.43 -0.56 39.73
#